data_AF-R6QJB7-F1
#
_entry.id   AF-R6QJB7-F1
#
_cell.length_a   1.000
_cell.length_b   1.000
_cell.length_c   1.000
_cell.angle_alpha   90.00
_cell.angle_beta   90.00
_cell.angle_gamma   90.00
#
_symmetry.space_group_name_H-M   'P 1'
#
loop_
_entity.id
_entity.type
_entity.pdbx_description
1 polymer ?
#
loop_
_entity_poly.entity_id
_entity_poly.type
_entity_poly.pdbx_seq_one_letter_code
_entity_poly.pdbx_strand_id
1 'polypeptide(L)'
;MDKFSSILAIKDAIAGETYSGSLDVYVAHNKMVYIYKNIYVKVYYDTAYAQMCVEIVWEDDISQPAYKTIGLHGIYNTNFQQFTYLNGILKWDDNNNIIAIRFN
;
A
#
# COMPACT_ATOMS: atom_id res chain seq x y z
N MET A 1 -9.45 10.00 11.23
CA MET A 1 -8.90 8.73 10.72
C MET A 1 -9.28 7.64 11.68
N ASP A 2 -9.94 6.57 11.22
CA ASP A 2 -10.26 5.42 12.06
C ASP A 2 -9.17 4.35 11.91
N LYS A 3 -8.28 4.31 12.91
CA LYS A 3 -7.17 3.36 12.97
C LYS A 3 -7.65 1.93 13.10
N PHE A 4 -8.71 1.67 13.85
CA PHE A 4 -9.21 0.31 14.08
C PHE A 4 -9.76 -0.29 12.78
N SER A 5 -10.61 0.47 12.07
CA SER A 5 -11.11 0.06 10.77
C SER A 5 -10.00 -0.14 9.73
N SER A 6 -8.95 0.69 9.76
CA SER A 6 -7.80 0.53 8.86
C SER A 6 -6.98 -0.72 9.17
N ILE A 7 -6.78 -1.06 10.44
CA ILE A 7 -6.12 -2.30 10.85
C ILE A 7 -6.93 -3.51 10.36
N LEU A 8 -8.25 -3.51 10.55
CA LEU A 8 -9.13 -4.58 10.07
C LEU A 8 -9.07 -4.71 8.55
N ALA A 9 -9.15 -3.60 7.82
CA ALA A 9 -9.05 -3.62 6.36
C ALA A 9 -7.77 -4.28 5.86
N ILE A 10 -6.62 -3.99 6.49
CA ILE A 10 -5.35 -4.63 6.12
C ILE A 10 -5.36 -6.12 6.46
N LYS A 11 -5.86 -6.50 7.65
CA LYS A 11 -5.95 -7.92 8.06
C LYS A 11 -6.85 -8.72 7.13
N ASP A 12 -7.98 -8.15 6.72
CA ASP A 12 -8.90 -8.75 5.76
C ASP A 12 -8.24 -8.88 4.38
N ALA A 13 -7.43 -7.90 3.96
CA ALA A 13 -6.73 -7.94 2.69
C ALA A 13 -5.71 -9.07 2.60
N ILE A 14 -4.98 -9.33 3.68
CA ILE A 14 -3.94 -10.38 3.71
C ILE A 14 -4.45 -11.72 4.24
N ALA A 15 -5.71 -11.79 4.68
CA ALA A 15 -6.32 -12.95 5.32
C ALA A 15 -5.45 -13.55 6.45
N GLY A 16 -4.81 -12.70 7.26
CA GLY A 16 -3.81 -13.13 8.23
C GLY A 16 -3.17 -11.99 9.04
N GLU A 17 -2.06 -12.30 9.69
CA GLU A 17 -1.32 -11.35 10.54
C GLU A 17 -0.13 -10.69 9.80
N THR A 18 0.45 -11.40 8.83
CA THR A 18 1.58 -10.94 8.02
C THR A 18 1.45 -11.42 6.58
N TYR A 19 2.11 -10.70 5.67
CA TYR A 19 2.21 -11.07 4.26
C TYR A 19 3.58 -10.70 3.72
N SER A 20 4.08 -11.46 2.76
CA SER A 20 5.25 -11.10 1.95
C SER A 20 5.14 -11.75 0.58
N GLY A 21 5.22 -10.95 -0.49
CA GLY A 21 5.11 -11.46 -1.85
C GLY A 21 5.10 -10.33 -2.88
N SER A 22 5.26 -10.69 -4.15
CA SER A 22 5.22 -9.72 -5.24
C SER A 22 3.80 -9.52 -5.75
N LEU A 23 3.40 -8.25 -5.86
CA LEU A 23 2.07 -7.83 -6.31
C LEU A 23 2.19 -6.67 -7.30
N ASP A 24 1.16 -6.48 -8.11
CA ASP A 24 1.03 -5.26 -8.91
C ASP A 24 0.48 -4.13 -8.02
N VAL A 25 1.16 -2.99 -8.03
CA VAL A 25 0.79 -1.78 -7.28
C VAL A 25 0.33 -0.71 -8.25
N TYR A 26 -0.90 -0.27 -8.07
CA TYR A 26 -1.53 0.75 -8.89
C TYR A 26 -1.42 2.10 -8.19
N VAL A 27 -0.95 3.12 -8.91
CA VAL A 27 -0.81 4.47 -8.38
C VAL A 27 -1.52 5.45 -9.30
N ALA A 28 -2.60 6.06 -8.81
CA ALA A 28 -3.21 7.19 -9.49
C ALA A 28 -2.53 8.48 -9.03
N HIS A 29 -1.92 9.22 -9.96
CA HIS A 29 -1.22 10.48 -9.71
C HIS A 29 -1.63 11.50 -10.76
N ASN A 30 -2.17 12.66 -10.35
CA ASN A 30 -2.55 13.76 -11.25
C ASN A 30 -3.38 13.32 -12.47
N LYS A 31 -4.38 12.45 -12.24
CA LYS A 31 -5.30 11.87 -13.25
C LYS A 31 -4.68 10.82 -14.20
N MET A 32 -3.40 10.50 -14.05
CA MET A 32 -2.78 9.34 -14.70
C MET A 32 -2.76 8.15 -13.74
N VAL A 33 -2.75 6.94 -14.29
CA VAL A 33 -2.62 5.70 -13.51
C VAL A 33 -1.36 4.99 -13.98
N TYR A 34 -0.46 4.73 -13.03
CA TYR A 34 0.76 3.97 -13.20
C TYR A 34 0.57 2.58 -12.58
N ILE A 35 1.13 1.56 -13.23
CA ILE A 35 1.07 0.17 -12.76
C ILE A 35 2.51 -0.29 -12.58
N TYR A 36 2.94 -0.36 -11.33
CA TYR A 36 4.23 -0.93 -10.96
C TYR A 36 4.04 -2.44 -10.80
N LYS A 37 4.60 -3.21 -11.72
CA LYS A 37 4.38 -4.65 -11.78
C LYS A 37 5.39 -5.42 -10.95
N ASN A 38 4.95 -6.55 -10.38
CA ASN A 38 5.82 -7.49 -9.66
C ASN A 38 6.65 -6.82 -8.53
N ILE A 39 6.02 -5.89 -7.81
CA ILE A 39 6.66 -5.16 -6.72
C ILE A 39 6.57 -5.97 -5.43
N TYR A 40 7.71 -6.10 -4.73
CA TYR A 40 7.73 -6.80 -3.46
C TYR A 40 7.01 -5.99 -2.38
N VAL A 41 5.99 -6.60 -1.77
CA VAL A 41 5.16 -6.00 -0.73
C VAL A 41 5.26 -6.85 0.52
N LYS A 42 5.46 -6.19 1.67
CA LYS A 42 5.46 -6.82 2.99
C LYS A 42 4.46 -6.13 3.89
N VAL A 43 3.63 -6.92 4.57
CA VAL A 43 2.64 -6.42 5.52
C VAL A 43 2.90 -7.05 6.88
N TYR A 44 2.91 -6.23 7.93
CA TYR A 44 3.17 -6.70 9.28
C TYR A 44 2.58 -5.75 10.34
N TYR A 45 2.36 -6.28 11.54
CA TYR A 45 2.03 -5.49 12.70
C TYR A 45 3.30 -5.03 13.43
N ASP A 46 3.42 -3.73 13.63
CA ASP A 46 4.47 -3.09 14.40
C ASP A 46 3.97 -2.85 15.84
N THR A 47 4.48 -3.66 16.77
CA THR A 47 4.06 -3.67 18.17
C THR A 47 4.50 -2.44 18.94
N ALA A 48 5.61 -1.80 18.55
CA ALA A 48 6.13 -0.63 19.27
C ALA A 48 5.19 0.58 19.11
N TYR A 49 4.51 0.68 17.97
CA TYR A 49 3.60 1.78 17.64
C TYR A 49 2.14 1.32 17.51
N ALA A 50 1.87 0.04 17.80
CA ALA A 50 0.58 -0.61 17.72
C ALA A 50 -0.14 -0.34 16.39
N GLN A 51 0.54 -0.56 15.26
CA GLN A 51 0.06 -0.18 13.91
C GLN A 51 0.29 -1.32 12.91
N MET A 52 -0.53 -1.38 11.86
CA MET A 52 -0.21 -2.18 10.69
C MET A 52 0.65 -1.35 9.73
N CYS A 53 1.67 -1.98 9.14
CA CYS A 53 2.56 -1.40 8.16
C CYS A 53 2.44 -2.16 6.83
N VAL A 54 2.39 -1.41 5.73
CA VAL A 54 2.50 -1.88 4.35
C VAL A 54 3.81 -1.31 3.79
N GLU A 55 4.81 -2.16 3.66
CA GLU A 55 6.11 -1.86 3.06
C GLU A 55 6.10 -2.26 1.58
N ILE A 56 6.53 -1.34 0.72
CA ILE A 56 6.58 -1.48 -0.74
C ILE A 56 8.00 -1.20 -1.20
N VAL A 57 8.65 -2.21 -1.79
CA VAL A 57 9.98 -2.08 -2.36
C VAL A 57 9.85 -1.68 -3.82
N TRP A 58 9.78 -0.38 -4.07
CA TRP A 58 9.68 0.16 -5.42
C TRP A 58 10.95 -0.14 -6.22
N GLU A 59 10.80 -0.95 -7.27
CA GLU A 59 11.84 -1.18 -8.27
C GLU A 59 11.88 -0.04 -9.29
N ASP A 60 13.07 0.25 -9.83
CA ASP A 60 13.23 1.22 -10.90
C ASP A 60 12.71 0.62 -12.22
N ASP A 61 11.49 1.00 -12.61
CA ASP A 61 10.91 0.68 -13.92
C ASP A 61 11.04 1.92 -14.83
N ILE A 62 11.87 1.82 -15.87
CA ILE A 62 12.09 2.91 -16.84
C ILE A 62 10.83 3.30 -17.62
N SER A 63 9.79 2.46 -17.61
CA SER A 63 8.49 2.73 -18.23
C SER A 63 7.54 3.53 -17.33
N GLN A 64 7.87 3.70 -16.05
CA GLN A 64 7.10 4.45 -15.06
C GLN A 64 7.92 5.61 -14.47
N PRO A 65 7.28 6.64 -13.92
CA PRO A 65 8.00 7.62 -13.12
C PRO A 65 8.66 6.94 -11.91
N ALA A 66 9.90 7.31 -11.61
CA ALA A 66 10.56 6.86 -10.39
C ALA A 66 9.73 7.28 -9.16
N TYR A 67 9.47 6.36 -8.23
CA TYR A 67 8.50 6.57 -7.14
C TYR A 67 8.76 7.85 -6.32
N LYS A 68 10.03 8.18 -6.09
CA LYS A 68 10.45 9.41 -5.37
C LYS A 68 10.05 10.68 -6.10
N THR A 69 10.04 10.67 -7.43
CA THR A 69 9.72 11.86 -8.25
C THR A 69 8.25 12.25 -8.17
N ILE A 70 7.37 11.29 -7.86
CA ILE A 70 5.94 11.50 -7.66
C ILE A 70 5.52 11.45 -6.17
N GLY A 71 6.51 11.46 -5.26
CA GLY A 71 6.29 11.60 -3.82
C GLY A 71 5.80 10.34 -3.11
N LEU A 72 6.05 9.15 -3.65
CA LEU A 72 5.72 7.88 -2.99
C LEU A 72 6.75 7.52 -1.91
N HIS A 73 6.31 6.69 -0.97
CA HIS A 73 7.07 6.23 0.19
C HIS A 73 7.23 4.71 0.18
N GLY A 74 8.29 4.21 0.82
CA GLY A 74 8.51 2.77 0.95
C GLY A 74 7.67 2.10 2.04
N ILE A 75 7.14 2.86 3.00
CA ILE A 75 6.35 2.31 4.12
C ILE A 75 5.15 3.21 4.38
N TYR A 76 3.99 2.59 4.46
CA TYR A 76 2.71 3.20 4.82
C TYR A 76 2.16 2.52 6.08
N ASN A 77 1.46 3.24 6.95
CA ASN A 77 0.95 2.65 8.20
C ASN A 77 -0.34 3.29 8.69
N THR A 78 -1.04 2.55 9.56
CA THR A 78 -2.36 2.94 10.06
C THR A 78 -2.37 4.16 11.00
N ASN A 79 -1.20 4.70 11.37
CA ASN A 79 -1.12 5.95 12.15
C ASN A 79 -1.17 7.19 11.24
N PHE A 80 -0.73 7.08 9.98
CA PHE A 80 -0.68 8.21 9.04
C PHE A 80 -1.56 8.02 7.80
N GLN A 81 -2.00 6.80 7.51
CA GLN A 81 -2.85 6.49 6.36
C GLN A 81 -4.14 5.79 6.81
N GLN A 82 -5.22 6.09 6.08
CA GLN A 82 -6.49 5.38 6.21
C GLN A 82 -6.60 4.32 5.11
N PHE A 83 -6.68 3.06 5.52
CA PHE A 83 -6.77 1.94 4.60
C PHE A 83 -8.21 1.47 4.48
N THR A 84 -8.60 1.10 3.27
CA THR A 84 -9.90 0.49 2.95
C THR A 84 -9.67 -0.76 2.13
N TYR A 85 -10.41 -1.82 2.43
CA TYR A 85 -10.34 -3.07 1.67
C TYR A 85 -11.73 -3.43 1.16
N LEU A 86 -11.85 -3.59 -0.16
CA LEU A 86 -13.10 -3.95 -0.81
C LEU A 86 -12.80 -4.72 -2.10
N ASN A 87 -13.50 -5.82 -2.32
CA ASN A 87 -13.43 -6.62 -3.55
C ASN A 87 -11.99 -7.01 -3.95
N GLY A 88 -11.17 -7.45 -2.99
CA GLY A 88 -9.78 -7.86 -3.26
C GLY A 88 -8.78 -6.71 -3.39
N ILE A 89 -9.20 -5.46 -3.18
CA ILE A 89 -8.35 -4.28 -3.38
C ILE A 89 -8.17 -3.54 -2.06
N LEU A 90 -6.93 -3.48 -1.59
CA LEU A 90 -6.52 -2.62 -0.47
C LEU A 90 -6.11 -1.26 -1.05
N LYS A 91 -6.71 -0.17 -0.56
CA LYS A 91 -6.50 1.19 -1.06
C LYS A 91 -6.29 2.19 0.07
N TRP A 92 -5.42 3.17 -0.16
CA TRP A 92 -5.23 4.34 0.68
C TRP A 92 -4.81 5.56 -0.15
N ASP A 93 -4.99 6.75 0.44
CA ASP A 93 -4.52 8.00 -0.15
C ASP A 93 -3.16 8.40 0.45
N ASP A 94 -2.30 8.99 -0.36
CA ASP A 94 -0.97 9.50 0.00
C ASP A 94 -0.73 10.84 -0.70
N ASN A 95 -1.11 11.93 -0.05
CA ASN A 95 -1.03 13.29 -0.60
C ASN A 95 -1.78 13.40 -1.95
N ASN A 96 -1.03 13.54 -3.05
CA ASN A 96 -1.57 13.65 -4.41
C ASN A 96 -1.75 12.29 -5.10
N ASN A 97 -1.47 11.20 -4.37
CA ASN A 97 -1.52 9.83 -4.87
C ASN A 97 -2.69 9.06 -4.27
N ILE A 98 -3.27 8.18 -5.06
CA ILE A 98 -4.12 7.09 -4.56
C ILE A 98 -3.41 5.79 -4.89
N ILE A 99 -3.12 4.99 -3.87
CA ILE A 99 -2.39 3.74 -4.02
C ILE A 99 -3.36 2.59 -3.79
N ALA A 100 -3.29 1.58 -4.65
CA ALA A 100 -4.11 0.39 -4.55
C ALA A 100 -3.27 -0.87 -4.85
N ILE A 101 -3.49 -1.92 -4.05
CA ILE A 101 -2.87 -3.23 -4.23
C ILE A 101 -3.99 -4.25 -4.30
N ARG A 102 -3.94 -5.12 -5.31
CA ARG A 102 -4.84 -6.26 -5.41
C ARG A 102 -4.23 -7.44 -4.67
N PHE A 103 -4.92 -7.92 -3.63
CA PHE A 103 -4.62 -9.17 -2.94
C PHE A 103 -5.60 -10.24 -3.46
N ASN A 104 -5.08 -11.37 -3.94
CA ASN A 104 -5.85 -12.50 -4.46
C ASN A 104 -5.80 -13.67 -3.48
#